data_AF-A0A7X7SK41-F1
#
_entry.id   AF-A0A7X7SK41-F1
#
_cell.length_a   1.000
_cell.length_b   1.000
_cell.length_c   1.000
_cell.angle_alpha   90.00
_cell.angle_beta   90.00
_cell.angle_gamma   90.00
#
_symmetry.space_group_name_H-M   'P 1'
#
loop_
_entity.id
_entity.type
_entity.pdbx_description
1 polymer ?
#
loop_
_entity_poly.entity_id
_entity_poly.type
_entity_poly.pdbx_seq_one_letter_code
_entity_poly.pdbx_strand_id
1 'polypeptide(L)'
;MCRFSGGRGITDADGPDDEPVVVINAAAAERFFAGREPIGAQVSFWGTPRTIVGVVGNERLHGLAEATPPALYAPLDQVPSPTGVLLVRTTGDPMALAGAVRAAVREQDPALALYGVEPLEETVAASIARERFTTLLLTMFAALAMVLSAIGVYGLLAFVVAQRKAELGIRLALGARPRALVGLVIGHAARLAFVGVALGIAGALAGGQLLRGLLYGVAATDARSLAIAAVAMLAVALLASLAPARRAVTGDPVQALRAD
;
A
#
# COMPACT_ATOMS: atom_id res chain seq x y z
N MET A 1 -15.41 15.44 9.25
CA MET A 1 -16.56 15.61 10.16
C MET A 1 -16.69 14.31 10.93
N CYS A 2 -16.42 14.30 12.23
CA CYS A 2 -16.50 13.07 13.03
C CYS A 2 -17.98 12.64 13.07
N ARG A 3 -18.28 11.46 12.52
CA ARG A 3 -19.62 10.89 12.62
C ARG A 3 -19.76 10.26 13.99
N PHE A 4 -20.73 10.73 14.76
CA PHE A 4 -21.16 10.06 15.98
C PHE A 4 -21.99 8.85 15.62
N SER A 5 -21.70 7.72 16.25
CA SER A 5 -22.51 6.50 16.16
C SER A 5 -23.56 6.42 17.27
N GLY A 6 -23.41 7.20 18.34
CA GLY A 6 -24.41 7.33 19.40
C GLY A 6 -24.01 8.38 20.45
N GLY A 7 -25.01 8.85 21.21
CA GLY A 7 -24.83 9.82 22.30
C GLY A 7 -24.57 11.25 21.83
N ARG A 8 -23.78 11.99 22.60
CA ARG A 8 -23.37 13.37 22.32
C ARG A 8 -21.86 13.56 22.32
N GLY A 9 -21.39 14.65 21.71
CA GLY A 9 -20.01 15.10 21.83
C GLY A 9 -19.73 15.79 23.16
N ILE A 10 -18.44 16.08 23.38
CA ILE A 10 -17.97 17.01 24.41
C ILE A 10 -18.41 18.42 24.02
N THR A 11 -18.90 19.18 24.99
CA THR A 11 -19.41 20.54 24.82
C THR A 11 -18.87 21.45 25.91
N ASP A 12 -19.04 22.77 25.76
CA ASP A 12 -18.60 23.75 26.75
C ASP A 12 -19.32 23.62 28.11
N ALA A 13 -20.40 22.83 28.17
CA ALA A 13 -21.10 22.49 29.42
C ALA A 13 -20.43 21.34 30.20
N ASP A 14 -19.37 20.73 29.66
CA ASP A 14 -18.59 19.68 30.33
C ASP A 14 -17.35 20.30 31.00
N GLY A 15 -17.61 21.21 31.95
CA GLY A 15 -16.59 21.98 32.64
C GLY A 15 -15.79 21.17 33.67
N PRO A 16 -14.81 21.80 34.33
CA PRO A 16 -13.94 21.17 35.33
C PRO A 16 -14.69 20.75 36.60
N ASP A 17 -15.76 21.46 36.95
CA ASP A 17 -16.57 21.22 38.15
C ASP A 17 -17.79 20.31 37.87
N ASP A 18 -18.01 19.95 36.60
CA ASP A 18 -19.12 19.09 36.17
C ASP A 18 -18.77 17.60 36.30
N GLU A 19 -19.75 16.74 35.99
CA GLU A 19 -19.52 15.30 35.99
C GLU A 19 -18.35 14.93 35.04
N PRO A 20 -17.38 14.10 35.48
CA PRO A 20 -16.31 13.66 34.61
C PRO A 20 -16.85 12.82 33.45
N VAL A 21 -16.72 13.31 32.22
CA VAL A 21 -17.27 12.66 31.03
C VAL A 21 -16.19 12.29 30.01
N VAL A 22 -16.50 11.28 29.19
CA VAL A 22 -15.63 10.85 28.09
C VAL A 22 -16.43 10.42 26.86
N VAL A 23 -15.80 10.52 25.70
CA VAL A 23 -16.26 9.97 24.43
C VAL A 23 -15.28 8.88 24.00
N ILE A 24 -15.78 7.75 23.50
CA ILE A 24 -14.93 6.64 23.04
C ILE A 24 -15.07 6.42 21.54
N ASN A 25 -14.06 5.84 20.89
CA ASN A 25 -14.20 5.43 19.50
C ASN A 25 -14.92 4.07 19.37
N ALA A 26 -15.41 3.75 18.17
CA ALA A 26 -16.13 2.51 17.91
C ALA A 26 -15.29 1.25 18.24
N ALA A 27 -13.97 1.29 18.02
CA ALA A 27 -13.06 0.20 18.37
C ALA A 27 -13.01 -0.08 19.88
N ALA A 28 -13.02 0.97 20.71
CA ALA A 28 -13.13 0.83 22.16
C ALA A 28 -14.49 0.28 22.59
N ALA A 29 -15.57 0.77 21.98
CA ALA A 29 -16.92 0.28 22.25
C ALA A 29 -17.03 -1.23 21.94
N GLU A 30 -16.56 -1.66 20.77
CA GLU A 30 -16.58 -3.06 20.36
C GLU A 30 -15.74 -3.94 21.28
N ARG A 31 -14.51 -3.51 21.60
CA ARG A 31 -13.58 -4.30 22.41
C ARG A 31 -14.01 -4.47 23.86
N PHE A 32 -14.49 -3.40 24.51
CA PHE A 32 -14.74 -3.41 25.95
C PHE A 32 -16.20 -3.70 26.31
N PHE A 33 -17.14 -3.38 25.44
CA PHE A 33 -18.57 -3.54 25.73
C PHE A 33 -19.18 -4.77 25.07
N ALA A 34 -18.53 -5.37 24.05
CA ALA A 34 -18.94 -6.63 23.41
C ALA A 34 -20.43 -6.66 23.01
N GLY A 35 -20.94 -5.55 22.46
CA GLY A 35 -22.33 -5.38 22.04
C GLY A 35 -23.28 -4.84 23.10
N ARG A 36 -22.82 -4.59 24.34
CA ARG A 36 -23.59 -3.86 25.36
C ARG A 36 -23.57 -2.35 25.08
N GLU A 37 -24.61 -1.66 25.51
CA GLU A 37 -24.71 -0.19 25.37
C GLU A 37 -23.59 0.48 26.18
N PRO A 38 -22.65 1.21 25.54
CA PRO A 38 -21.54 1.86 26.24
C PRO A 38 -21.96 3.20 26.86
N ILE A 39 -23.01 3.85 26.36
CA ILE A 39 -23.43 5.18 26.82
C ILE A 39 -24.02 5.06 28.23
N GLY A 40 -23.59 5.94 29.13
CA GLY A 40 -23.96 5.94 30.55
C GLY A 40 -23.13 4.99 31.41
N ALA A 41 -22.28 4.15 30.83
CA ALA A 41 -21.36 3.32 31.60
C ALA A 41 -20.19 4.15 32.13
N GLN A 42 -19.66 3.75 33.29
CA GLN A 42 -18.46 4.36 33.87
C GLN A 42 -17.20 3.57 33.50
N VAL A 43 -16.17 4.31 33.11
CA VAL A 43 -14.82 3.79 32.90
C VAL A 43 -13.85 4.51 33.82
N SER A 44 -12.90 3.79 34.40
CA SER A 44 -11.84 4.40 35.20
C SER A 44 -10.67 4.76 34.30
N PHE A 45 -10.33 6.04 34.25
CA PHE A 45 -9.15 6.55 33.57
C PHE A 45 -8.30 7.32 34.59
N TRP A 46 -7.05 6.90 34.78
CA TRP A 46 -6.14 7.41 35.82
C TRP A 46 -6.74 7.40 37.24
N GLY A 47 -7.58 6.42 37.55
CA GLY A 47 -8.20 6.25 38.87
C GLY A 47 -9.45 7.10 39.08
N THR A 48 -9.82 7.97 38.14
CA THR A 48 -11.06 8.75 38.18
C THR A 48 -12.15 8.03 37.37
N PRO A 49 -13.31 7.72 37.97
CA PRO A 49 -14.45 7.21 37.23
C PRO A 49 -15.02 8.32 36.33
N ARG A 50 -15.25 7.99 35.06
CA ARG A 50 -15.80 8.91 34.06
C ARG A 50 -16.93 8.25 33.30
N THR A 51 -18.00 9.00 33.07
CA THR A 51 -19.21 8.53 32.39
C THR A 51 -19.06 8.67 30.87
N ILE A 52 -19.34 7.60 30.13
CA ILE A 52 -19.31 7.65 28.66
C ILE A 52 -20.57 8.35 28.15
N VAL A 53 -20.40 9.48 27.45
CA VAL A 53 -21.52 10.29 26.94
C VAL A 53 -21.74 10.13 25.43
N GLY A 54 -20.80 9.51 24.71
CA GLY A 54 -20.94 9.29 23.28
C GLY A 54 -19.90 8.36 22.69
N VAL A 55 -20.19 7.94 21.46
CA VAL A 55 -19.33 7.10 20.63
C VAL A 55 -19.09 7.76 19.28
N VAL A 56 -17.83 7.88 18.89
CA VAL A 56 -17.40 8.42 17.59
C VAL A 56 -16.87 7.32 16.67
N GLY A 57 -16.97 7.55 15.36
CA GLY A 57 -16.35 6.68 14.37
C GLY A 57 -14.83 6.64 14.51
N ASN A 58 -14.24 5.51 14.14
CA ASN A 58 -12.81 5.25 14.23
C ASN A 58 -11.96 6.22 13.38
N GLU A 59 -11.02 6.89 14.02
CA GLU A 59 -9.93 7.63 13.40
C GLU A 59 -8.79 6.72 12.90
N ARG A 60 -8.05 7.18 11.88
CA ARG A 60 -6.84 6.49 11.39
C ARG A 60 -5.61 7.25 11.88
N LEU A 61 -5.22 6.98 13.12
CA LEU A 61 -4.16 7.72 13.81
C LEU A 61 -2.75 7.17 13.54
N HIS A 62 -2.62 5.89 13.16
CA HIS A 62 -1.33 5.21 12.93
C HIS A 62 -1.16 4.71 11.48
N GLY A 63 -1.80 5.42 10.54
CA GLY A 63 -1.75 5.07 9.12
C GLY A 63 -3.00 4.33 8.63
N LEU A 64 -3.00 3.99 7.34
CA LEU A 64 -4.14 3.38 6.65
C LEU A 64 -4.23 1.86 6.86
N ALA A 65 -3.13 1.24 7.29
CA ALA A 65 -2.95 -0.20 7.35
C ALA A 65 -3.24 -0.80 8.74
N GLU A 66 -3.02 -0.05 9.82
CA GLU A 66 -3.25 -0.55 11.18
C GLU A 66 -4.72 -0.48 11.59
N ALA A 67 -5.16 -1.48 12.37
CA ALA A 67 -6.46 -1.44 13.01
C ALA A 67 -6.49 -0.26 13.99
N THR A 68 -7.55 0.55 13.94
CA THR A 68 -7.71 1.70 14.84
C THR A 68 -7.66 1.22 16.30
N PRO A 69 -6.68 1.68 17.11
CA PRO A 69 -6.62 1.31 18.51
C PRO A 69 -7.83 1.88 19.27
N PRO A 70 -8.27 1.23 20.36
CA PRO A 70 -9.23 1.81 21.27
C PRO A 70 -8.78 3.19 21.76
N ALA A 71 -9.60 4.21 21.57
CA ALA A 71 -9.31 5.58 21.95
C ALA A 71 -10.40 6.15 22.84
N LEU A 72 -9.98 7.08 23.72
CA LEU A 72 -10.82 7.82 24.64
C LEU A 72 -10.51 9.30 24.50
N TYR A 73 -11.55 10.12 24.47
CA TYR A 73 -11.51 11.57 24.37
C TYR A 73 -12.12 12.16 25.64
N ALA A 74 -11.41 13.09 26.27
CA ALA A 74 -11.86 13.79 27.46
C ALA A 74 -11.80 15.31 27.24
N PRO A 75 -12.65 16.10 27.92
CA PRO A 75 -12.56 17.55 27.88
C PRO A 75 -11.19 18.02 28.39
N LEU A 76 -10.58 18.98 27.69
CA LEU A 76 -9.26 19.51 28.05
C LEU A 76 -9.26 20.13 29.46
N ASP A 77 -10.36 20.78 29.84
CA ASP A 77 -10.50 21.44 31.14
C ASP A 77 -10.59 20.43 32.30
N GLN A 78 -11.07 19.20 32.04
CA GLN A 78 -11.13 18.12 33.02
C GLN A 78 -9.86 17.27 33.07
N VAL A 79 -9.04 17.30 32.00
CA VAL A 79 -7.77 16.57 31.87
C VAL A 79 -6.73 17.50 31.26
N PRO A 80 -6.30 18.53 32.00
CA PRO A 80 -5.35 19.49 31.46
C PRO A 80 -4.01 18.81 31.17
N SER A 81 -3.49 19.07 29.97
CA SER A 81 -2.17 18.59 29.55
C SER A 81 -1.22 19.78 29.44
N PRO A 82 0.01 19.69 29.99
CA PRO A 82 1.01 20.76 29.87
C PRO A 82 1.52 20.91 28.43
N THR A 83 1.25 19.93 27.58
CA THR A 83 1.57 19.94 26.15
C THR A 83 0.30 19.64 25.34
N GLY A 84 0.15 20.31 24.20
CA GLY A 84 -1.02 20.15 23.37
C GLY A 84 -0.76 20.56 21.93
N VAL A 85 -1.65 20.12 21.04
CA VAL A 85 -1.67 20.54 19.64
C VAL A 85 -2.96 21.31 19.41
N LEU A 86 -2.83 22.53 18.89
CA LEU A 86 -3.98 23.33 18.49
C LEU A 86 -4.33 23.00 17.04
N LEU A 87 -5.50 22.40 16.83
CA LEU A 87 -6.03 22.14 15.49
C LEU A 87 -6.98 23.27 15.09
N VAL A 88 -6.61 24.02 14.06
CA VAL A 88 -7.43 25.11 13.51
C VAL A 88 -7.97 24.69 12.16
N ARG A 89 -9.30 24.80 11.98
CA ARG A 89 -9.96 24.55 10.69
C ARG A 89 -10.29 25.89 10.03
N THR A 90 -9.89 26.04 8.78
CA THR A 90 -10.20 27.23 7.97
C THR A 90 -10.68 26.84 6.58
N THR A 91 -11.39 27.75 5.91
CA THR A 91 -11.79 27.65 4.51
C THR A 91 -10.94 28.64 3.70
N GLY A 92 -9.78 28.20 3.22
CA GLY A 92 -8.82 29.06 2.51
C GLY A 92 -7.40 28.53 2.65
N ASP A 93 -6.40 29.36 2.34
CA ASP A 93 -5.00 29.04 2.61
C ASP A 93 -4.75 28.94 4.14
N PRO A 94 -4.41 27.76 4.68
CA PRO A 94 -4.15 27.58 6.11
C PRO A 94 -3.02 28.48 6.64
N MET A 95 -2.03 28.76 5.80
CA MET A 95 -0.83 29.47 6.23
C MET A 95 -0.99 30.99 6.25
N ALA A 96 -2.00 31.51 5.54
CA ALA A 96 -2.44 32.89 5.69
C ALA A 96 -2.96 33.19 7.11
N LEU A 97 -3.55 32.19 7.80
CA LEU A 97 -4.09 32.35 9.16
C LEU A 97 -3.03 32.19 10.26
N ALA A 98 -1.87 31.58 9.94
CA ALA A 98 -0.83 31.28 10.92
C ALA A 98 -0.31 32.52 11.66
N GLY A 99 -0.18 33.66 10.97
CA GLY A 99 0.22 34.93 11.59
C GLY A 99 -0.78 35.41 12.64
N ALA A 100 -2.08 35.36 12.32
CA ALA A 100 -3.16 35.77 13.23
C ALA A 100 -3.26 34.85 14.45
N VAL A 101 -3.16 33.53 14.25
CA VAL A 101 -3.15 32.56 15.36
C VAL A 101 -1.97 32.79 16.28
N ARG A 102 -0.75 33.03 15.74
CA ARG A 102 0.42 33.35 16.57
C ARG A 102 0.28 34.66 17.34
N ALA A 103 -0.42 35.64 16.79
CA ALA A 103 -0.69 36.89 17.51
C ALA A 103 -1.65 36.64 18.67
N ALA A 104 -2.78 35.97 18.42
CA ALA A 104 -3.79 35.67 19.43
C ALA A 104 -3.23 34.85 20.60
N VAL A 105 -2.42 33.80 20.33
CA VAL A 105 -1.81 32.99 21.40
C VAL A 105 -0.81 33.80 22.23
N ARG A 106 0.01 34.64 21.59
CA ARG A 106 0.96 35.51 22.30
C ARG A 106 0.28 36.59 23.14
N GLU A 107 -0.89 37.07 22.71
CA GLU A 107 -1.70 38.01 23.49
C GLU A 107 -2.27 37.34 24.75
N GLN A 108 -2.65 36.06 24.64
CA GLN A 108 -3.14 35.26 25.77
C GLN A 108 -2.03 34.96 26.78
N ASP A 109 -0.90 34.44 26.31
CA ASP A 109 0.28 34.15 27.13
C ASP A 109 1.56 34.21 26.29
N PRO A 110 2.42 35.23 26.51
CA PRO A 110 3.70 35.37 25.81
C PRO A 110 4.68 34.20 26.03
N ALA A 111 4.52 33.42 27.11
CA ALA A 111 5.37 32.27 27.40
C ALA A 111 4.98 31.01 26.58
N LEU A 112 3.80 30.99 25.97
CA LEU A 112 3.37 29.90 25.09
C LEU A 112 4.07 29.99 23.73
N ALA A 113 5.14 29.22 23.59
CA ALA A 113 5.84 29.09 22.32
C ALA A 113 5.09 28.13 21.38
N LEU A 114 4.55 28.68 20.29
CA LEU A 114 3.99 27.89 19.19
C LEU A 114 5.11 27.34 18.31
N TYR A 115 5.30 26.03 18.35
CA TYR A 115 6.22 25.30 17.47
C TYR A 115 5.41 24.50 16.43
N GLY A 116 5.99 24.32 15.23
CA GLY A 116 5.40 23.44 14.22
C GLY A 116 4.05 23.92 13.66
N VAL A 117 3.92 25.22 13.35
CA VAL A 117 2.72 25.72 12.65
C VAL A 117 2.82 25.33 11.18
N GLU A 118 2.19 24.22 10.83
CA GLU A 118 2.18 23.64 9.49
C GLU A 118 0.76 23.22 9.07
N PRO A 119 0.45 23.17 7.77
CA PRO A 119 -0.80 22.62 7.29
C PRO A 119 -0.89 21.12 7.66
N LEU A 120 -2.09 20.67 8.04
CA LEU A 120 -2.30 19.26 8.40
C LEU A 120 -1.95 18.32 7.23
N GLU A 121 -2.09 18.79 5.99
CA GLU A 121 -1.69 18.07 4.78
C GLU A 121 -0.20 17.71 4.75
N GLU A 122 0.66 18.58 5.28
CA GLU A 122 2.11 18.36 5.32
C GLU A 122 2.48 17.32 6.37
N THR A 123 1.87 17.39 7.56
CA THR A 123 2.01 16.37 8.61
C THR A 123 1.53 15.00 8.10
N VAL A 124 0.39 14.96 7.40
CA VAL A 124 -0.13 13.73 6.79
C VAL A 124 0.81 13.23 5.70
N ALA A 125 1.34 14.11 4.84
CA ALA A 125 2.29 13.71 3.80
C ALA A 125 3.59 13.14 4.39
N ALA A 126 4.12 13.72 5.47
CA ALA A 126 5.29 13.23 6.18
C ALA A 126 5.04 11.84 6.79
N SER A 127 3.85 11.59 7.33
CA SER A 127 3.49 10.27 7.89
C SER A 127 3.53 9.14 6.86
N ILE A 128 3.30 9.44 5.57
CA ILE A 128 3.29 8.45 4.48
C ILE A 128 4.63 8.43 3.70
N ALA A 129 5.57 9.33 4.01
CA ALA A 129 6.83 9.46 3.27
C ALA A 129 7.68 8.18 3.32
N ARG A 130 7.73 7.51 4.48
CA ARG A 130 8.47 6.25 4.65
C ARG A 130 7.88 5.12 3.80
N GLU A 131 6.56 4.98 3.78
CA GLU A 131 5.86 3.99 2.96
C GLU A 131 6.09 4.23 1.46
N ARG A 132 6.06 5.51 1.03
CA ARG A 132 6.37 5.89 -0.37
C ARG A 132 7.79 5.53 -0.76
N PHE A 133 8.77 5.77 0.11
CA PHE A 133 10.16 5.44 -0.16
C PHE A 133 10.37 3.93 -0.31
N THR A 134 9.80 3.12 0.61
CA THR A 134 9.84 1.66 0.51
C THR A 134 9.14 1.17 -0.77
N THR A 135 7.97 1.74 -1.10
CA THR A 135 7.24 1.41 -2.33
C THR A 135 8.08 1.71 -3.57
N LEU A 136 8.74 2.87 -3.61
CA LEU A 136 9.62 3.24 -4.71
C LEU A 136 10.78 2.25 -4.87
N LEU A 137 11.47 1.90 -3.80
CA LEU A 137 12.54 0.89 -3.84
C LEU A 137 12.04 -0.47 -4.34
N LEU A 138 10.90 -0.94 -3.83
CA LEU A 138 10.29 -2.20 -4.28
C LEU A 138 9.90 -2.15 -5.75
N THR A 139 9.36 -1.03 -6.24
CA THR A 139 9.04 -0.86 -7.66
C THR A 139 10.29 -0.87 -8.54
N MET A 140 11.40 -0.28 -8.08
CA MET A 140 12.68 -0.34 -8.80
C MET A 140 13.23 -1.77 -8.85
N PHE A 141 13.21 -2.50 -7.73
CA PHE A 141 13.63 -3.91 -7.72
C PHE A 141 12.74 -4.79 -8.59
N ALA A 142 11.42 -4.57 -8.57
CA ALA A 142 10.49 -5.28 -9.44
C ALA A 142 10.80 -5.00 -10.92
N ALA A 143 11.04 -3.74 -11.30
CA ALA A 143 11.41 -3.37 -12.66
C ALA A 143 12.72 -4.03 -13.11
N LEU A 144 13.75 -4.03 -12.25
CA LEU A 144 15.03 -4.70 -12.52
C LEU A 144 14.86 -6.21 -12.69
N ALA A 145 14.09 -6.86 -11.81
CA ALA A 145 13.79 -8.28 -11.92
C ALA A 145 13.04 -8.60 -13.23
N MET A 146 12.15 -7.71 -13.67
CA MET A 146 11.42 -7.84 -14.93
C MET A 146 12.37 -7.77 -16.14
N VAL A 147 13.30 -6.82 -16.13
CA VAL A 147 14.34 -6.69 -17.17
C VAL A 147 15.23 -7.93 -17.19
N LEU A 148 15.70 -8.39 -16.03
CA LEU A 148 16.54 -9.58 -15.92
C LEU A 148 15.81 -10.84 -16.40
N SER A 149 14.53 -10.98 -16.08
CA SER A 149 13.67 -12.05 -16.57
C SER A 149 13.53 -12.01 -18.10
N ALA A 150 13.31 -10.82 -18.68
CA ALA A 150 13.22 -10.65 -20.13
C ALA A 150 14.54 -11.05 -20.84
N ILE A 151 15.68 -10.66 -20.28
CA ILE A 151 17.01 -11.03 -20.78
C ILE A 151 17.20 -12.55 -20.71
N GLY A 152 16.83 -13.19 -19.58
CA GLY A 152 16.93 -14.64 -19.41
C GLY A 152 16.07 -15.42 -20.40
N VAL A 153 14.81 -15.01 -20.57
CA VAL A 153 13.88 -15.62 -21.55
C VAL A 153 14.41 -15.46 -22.97
N TYR A 154 14.89 -14.26 -23.32
CA TYR A 154 15.51 -14.00 -24.62
C TYR A 154 16.73 -14.91 -24.85
N GLY A 155 17.65 -14.99 -23.88
CA GLY A 155 18.86 -15.80 -23.98
C GLY A 155 18.57 -17.28 -24.15
N LEU A 156 17.65 -17.81 -23.34
CA LEU A 156 17.21 -19.21 -23.42
C LEU A 156 16.57 -19.53 -24.77
N LEU A 157 15.65 -18.67 -25.24
CA LEU A 157 15.00 -18.87 -26.54
C LEU A 157 15.97 -18.74 -27.71
N ALA A 158 16.87 -17.76 -27.67
CA ALA A 158 17.90 -17.60 -28.68
C ALA A 158 18.81 -18.83 -28.75
N PHE A 159 19.17 -19.41 -27.60
CA PHE A 159 19.92 -20.66 -27.52
C PHE A 159 19.16 -21.85 -28.11
N VAL A 160 17.90 -22.05 -27.71
CA VAL A 160 17.05 -23.14 -28.23
C VAL A 160 16.84 -23.02 -29.75
N VAL A 161 16.61 -21.81 -30.24
CA VAL A 161 16.49 -21.54 -31.68
C VAL A 161 17.80 -21.86 -32.38
N ALA A 162 18.96 -21.44 -31.83
CA ALA A 162 20.27 -21.73 -32.40
C ALA A 162 20.52 -23.24 -32.51
N GLN A 163 20.17 -24.01 -31.48
CA GLN A 163 20.33 -25.47 -31.46
C GLN A 163 19.39 -26.18 -32.46
N ARG A 164 18.24 -25.59 -32.78
CA ARG A 164 17.24 -26.15 -33.70
C ARG A 164 17.28 -25.55 -35.12
N LYS A 165 18.30 -24.74 -35.45
CA LYS A 165 18.41 -24.09 -36.76
C LYS A 165 18.32 -25.07 -37.93
N ALA A 166 19.00 -26.22 -37.84
CA ALA A 166 18.98 -27.24 -38.89
C ALA A 166 17.58 -27.84 -39.11
N GLU A 167 16.88 -28.22 -38.05
CA GLU A 167 15.51 -28.76 -38.12
C GLU A 167 14.52 -27.72 -38.67
N LEU A 168 14.63 -26.48 -38.18
CA LEU A 168 13.80 -25.36 -38.62
C LEU A 168 14.04 -25.02 -40.10
N GLY A 169 15.29 -25.05 -40.54
CA GLY A 169 15.69 -24.84 -41.95
C GLY A 169 15.14 -25.92 -42.88
N ILE A 170 15.20 -27.19 -42.48
CA ILE A 170 14.62 -28.31 -43.25
C ILE A 170 13.10 -28.16 -43.38
N ARG A 171 12.39 -27.86 -42.28
CA ARG A 171 10.93 -27.63 -42.31
C ARG A 171 10.56 -26.44 -43.20
N LEU A 172 11.34 -25.36 -43.17
CA LEU A 172 11.12 -24.19 -44.03
C LEU A 172 11.32 -24.54 -45.51
N ALA A 173 12.36 -25.30 -45.84
CA ALA A 173 12.63 -25.79 -47.19
C ALA A 173 11.54 -26.74 -47.72
N LEU A 174 10.89 -27.49 -46.84
CA LEU A 174 9.72 -28.33 -47.14
C LEU A 174 8.40 -27.53 -47.26
N GLY A 175 8.44 -26.19 -47.21
CA GLY A 175 7.28 -25.32 -47.39
C GLY A 175 6.47 -25.03 -46.13
N ALA A 176 7.02 -25.29 -44.93
CA ALA A 176 6.34 -24.95 -43.69
C ALA A 176 6.11 -23.44 -43.57
N ARG A 177 4.89 -23.05 -43.17
CA ARG A 177 4.52 -21.64 -43.02
C ARG A 177 5.35 -20.99 -41.89
N PRO A 178 6.05 -19.86 -42.17
CA PRO A 178 6.74 -19.02 -41.19
C PRO A 178 5.98 -18.80 -39.87
N ARG A 179 4.67 -18.55 -39.96
CA ARG A 179 3.79 -18.31 -38.80
C ARG A 179 3.63 -19.53 -37.89
N ALA A 180 3.67 -20.75 -38.43
CA ALA A 180 3.55 -21.98 -37.64
C ALA A 180 4.81 -22.23 -36.79
N LEU A 181 6.00 -21.88 -37.31
CA LEU A 181 7.26 -21.98 -36.58
C LEU A 181 7.36 -20.93 -35.47
N VAL A 182 6.95 -19.68 -35.74
CA VAL A 182 6.84 -18.64 -34.71
C VAL A 182 5.87 -19.06 -33.60
N GLY A 183 4.72 -19.61 -33.96
CA GLY A 183 3.72 -20.10 -32.99
C GLY A 183 4.26 -21.21 -32.08
N LEU A 184 5.10 -22.11 -32.61
CA LEU A 184 5.74 -23.17 -31.83
C LEU A 184 6.71 -22.60 -30.77
N VAL A 185 7.54 -21.62 -31.18
CA VAL A 185 8.53 -20.97 -30.30
C VAL A 185 7.83 -20.14 -29.22
N ILE A 186 6.80 -19.35 -29.60
CA ILE A 186 6.00 -18.56 -28.65
C ILE A 186 5.22 -19.48 -27.71
N GLY A 187 4.67 -20.60 -28.19
CA GLY A 187 3.96 -21.56 -27.34
C GLY A 187 4.86 -22.20 -26.29
N HIS A 188 6.12 -22.48 -26.64
CA HIS A 188 7.12 -22.96 -25.68
C HIS A 188 7.47 -21.88 -24.64
N ALA A 189 7.69 -20.65 -25.09
CA ALA A 189 7.93 -19.50 -24.21
C ALA A 189 6.75 -19.24 -23.25
N ALA A 190 5.51 -19.33 -23.75
CA ALA A 190 4.30 -19.12 -22.98
C ALA A 190 4.11 -20.20 -21.90
N ARG A 191 4.40 -21.47 -22.21
CA ARG A 191 4.35 -22.55 -21.20
C ARG A 191 5.39 -22.33 -20.11
N LEU A 192 6.62 -21.99 -20.47
CA LEU A 192 7.68 -21.73 -19.50
C LEU A 192 7.35 -20.52 -18.61
N ALA A 193 6.83 -19.45 -19.21
CA ALA A 193 6.38 -18.26 -18.50
C ALA A 193 5.22 -18.58 -17.54
N PHE A 194 4.24 -19.39 -17.98
CA PHE A 194 3.12 -19.79 -17.13
C PHE A 194 3.57 -20.58 -15.91
N VAL A 195 4.47 -21.56 -16.09
CA VAL A 195 5.05 -22.32 -14.96
C VAL A 195 5.82 -21.40 -14.02
N GLY A 196 6.64 -20.49 -14.56
CA GLY A 196 7.39 -19.52 -13.76
C GLY A 196 6.48 -18.59 -12.95
N VAL A 197 5.39 -18.09 -13.55
CA VAL A 197 4.40 -17.25 -12.87
C VAL A 197 3.66 -18.03 -11.79
N ALA A 198 3.24 -19.28 -12.06
CA ALA A 198 2.59 -20.12 -11.06
C ALA A 198 3.49 -20.39 -9.84
N LEU A 199 4.77 -20.72 -10.09
CA LEU A 199 5.77 -20.89 -9.03
C LEU A 199 6.05 -19.59 -8.29
N GLY A 200 6.11 -18.47 -9.00
CA GLY A 200 6.30 -17.14 -8.43
C GLY A 200 5.16 -16.72 -7.50
N ILE A 201 3.91 -16.97 -7.91
CA ILE A 201 2.72 -16.73 -7.07
C ILE A 201 2.78 -17.61 -5.82
N ALA A 202 3.07 -18.91 -5.96
CA ALA A 202 3.19 -19.80 -4.82
C ALA A 202 4.29 -19.34 -3.85
N GLY A 203 5.44 -18.91 -4.37
CA GLY A 203 6.54 -18.34 -3.59
C GLY A 203 6.16 -17.03 -2.90
N ALA A 204 5.44 -16.14 -3.58
CA ALA A 204 4.97 -14.88 -3.03
C ALA A 204 3.98 -15.10 -1.88
N LEU A 205 3.07 -16.06 -2.03
CA LEU A 205 2.12 -16.42 -0.96
C LEU A 205 2.84 -17.05 0.24
N ALA A 206 3.78 -17.96 0.01
CA ALA A 206 4.57 -18.59 1.07
C ALA A 206 5.47 -17.59 1.81
N GLY A 207 6.17 -16.73 1.06
CA GLY A 207 7.00 -15.67 1.64
C GLY A 207 6.18 -14.62 2.37
N GLY A 208 5.03 -14.24 1.80
CA GLY A 208 4.06 -13.35 2.45
C GLY A 208 3.58 -13.91 3.79
N GLN A 209 3.30 -15.22 3.85
CA GLN A 209 2.93 -15.91 5.09
C GLN A 209 4.05 -15.84 6.14
N LEU A 210 5.31 -16.06 5.74
CA LEU A 210 6.46 -16.04 6.63
C LEU A 210 6.72 -14.65 7.20
N LEU A 211 6.45 -13.61 6.39
CA LEU A 211 6.63 -12.21 6.74
C LEU A 211 5.41 -11.58 7.43
N ARG A 212 4.29 -12.31 7.62
CA ARG A 212 3.10 -11.80 8.32
C ARG A 212 3.39 -11.29 9.73
N GLY A 213 4.38 -11.87 10.41
CA GLY A 213 4.81 -11.41 11.74
C GLY A 213 5.57 -10.07 11.72
N LEU A 214 6.03 -9.63 10.55
CA LEU A 214 6.80 -8.40 10.34
C LEU A 214 6.00 -7.31 9.60
N LEU A 215 5.02 -7.69 8.77
CA LEU A 215 4.12 -6.77 8.07
C LEU A 215 2.77 -6.70 8.80
N TYR A 216 2.64 -5.77 9.74
CA TYR A 216 1.34 -5.40 10.29
C TYR A 216 0.56 -4.58 9.25
N GLY A 217 -0.70 -4.95 9.01
CA GLY A 217 -1.66 -4.13 8.26
C GLY A 217 -1.71 -4.25 6.73
N VAL A 218 -0.78 -4.97 6.10
CA VAL A 218 -0.87 -5.28 4.66
C VAL A 218 -1.42 -6.69 4.50
N ALA A 219 -2.61 -6.83 3.93
CA ALA A 219 -3.12 -8.12 3.52
C ALA A 219 -2.12 -8.73 2.52
N ALA A 220 -1.36 -9.74 2.93
CA ALA A 220 -0.32 -10.42 2.15
C ALA A 220 -0.85 -11.11 0.86
N THR A 221 -2.12 -10.88 0.52
CA THR A 221 -2.93 -11.57 -0.47
C THR A 221 -3.87 -10.60 -1.19
N ASP A 222 -3.39 -9.42 -1.58
CA ASP A 222 -4.14 -8.61 -2.53
C ASP A 222 -4.14 -9.29 -3.91
N ALA A 223 -5.23 -9.99 -4.19
CA ALA A 223 -5.42 -10.74 -5.43
C ALA A 223 -5.32 -9.85 -6.68
N ARG A 224 -5.67 -8.55 -6.56
CA ARG A 224 -5.55 -7.61 -7.69
C ARG A 224 -4.09 -7.34 -8.02
N SER A 225 -3.28 -7.06 -7.01
CA SER A 225 -1.84 -6.83 -7.18
C SER A 225 -1.13 -8.06 -7.77
N LEU A 226 -1.46 -9.26 -7.30
CA LEU A 226 -0.92 -10.51 -7.86
C LEU A 226 -1.35 -10.74 -9.31
N ALA A 227 -2.63 -10.47 -9.64
CA ALA A 227 -3.12 -10.60 -11.00
C ALA A 227 -2.44 -9.62 -11.96
N ILE A 228 -2.26 -8.36 -11.55
CA ILE A 228 -1.56 -7.34 -12.34
C ILE A 228 -0.10 -7.77 -12.60
N ALA A 229 0.60 -8.23 -11.55
CA ALA A 229 1.98 -8.70 -11.68
C ALA A 229 2.10 -9.91 -12.62
N ALA A 230 1.18 -10.88 -12.51
CA ALA A 230 1.14 -12.06 -13.37
C ALA A 230 0.94 -11.69 -14.84
N VAL A 231 -0.03 -10.82 -15.13
CA VAL A 231 -0.31 -10.34 -16.49
C VAL A 231 0.89 -9.55 -17.04
N ALA A 232 1.48 -8.68 -16.23
CA ALA A 232 2.64 -7.90 -16.63
C ALA A 232 3.84 -8.80 -16.98
N MET A 233 4.15 -9.81 -16.16
CA MET A 233 5.22 -10.77 -16.43
C MET A 233 4.96 -11.60 -17.69
N LEU A 234 3.74 -12.09 -17.88
CA LEU A 234 3.37 -12.80 -19.11
C LEU A 234 3.54 -11.92 -20.35
N ALA A 235 3.10 -10.67 -20.29
CA ALA A 235 3.26 -9.71 -21.38
C ALA A 235 4.74 -9.49 -21.72
N VAL A 236 5.59 -9.28 -20.71
CA VAL A 236 7.04 -9.10 -20.92
C VAL A 236 7.70 -10.35 -21.49
N ALA A 237 7.37 -11.54 -20.97
CA ALA A 237 7.90 -12.80 -21.50
C ALA A 237 7.52 -13.01 -22.97
N LEU A 238 6.26 -12.73 -23.33
CA LEU A 238 5.79 -12.82 -24.70
C LEU A 238 6.49 -11.79 -25.61
N LEU A 239 6.59 -10.53 -25.17
CA LEU A 239 7.29 -9.48 -25.93
C LEU A 239 8.77 -9.82 -26.14
N ALA A 240 9.46 -10.30 -25.11
CA ALA A 240 10.85 -10.74 -25.19
C ALA A 240 11.03 -11.93 -26.14
N SER A 241 10.04 -12.83 -26.23
CA SER A 241 10.07 -14.00 -27.12
C SER A 241 9.85 -13.68 -28.59
N LEU A 242 9.26 -12.53 -28.93
CA LEU A 242 8.96 -12.16 -30.32
C LEU A 242 10.23 -11.95 -31.16
N ALA A 243 11.27 -11.34 -30.58
CA ALA A 243 12.53 -11.09 -31.29
C ALA A 243 13.26 -12.39 -31.71
N PRO A 244 13.54 -13.35 -30.81
CA PRO A 244 14.15 -14.62 -31.19
C PRO A 244 13.24 -15.48 -32.06
N ALA A 245 11.92 -15.46 -31.86
CA ALA A 245 10.97 -16.18 -32.71
C ALA A 245 10.96 -15.65 -34.15
N ARG A 246 11.04 -14.32 -34.34
CA ARG A 246 11.20 -13.72 -35.68
C ARG A 246 12.54 -14.09 -36.31
N ARG A 247 13.64 -14.01 -35.54
CA ARG A 247 14.98 -14.41 -36.01
C ARG A 247 15.05 -15.88 -36.47
N ALA A 248 14.29 -16.77 -35.84
CA ALA A 248 14.22 -18.19 -36.23
C ALA A 248 13.70 -18.40 -37.67
N VAL A 249 12.97 -17.42 -38.21
CA VAL A 249 12.27 -17.51 -39.50
C VAL A 249 12.94 -16.66 -40.57
N THR A 250 13.60 -15.56 -40.20
CA THR A 250 14.31 -14.67 -41.13
C THR A 250 15.79 -15.01 -41.30
N GLY A 251 16.34 -15.94 -40.51
CA GLY A 251 17.71 -16.41 -40.68
C GLY A 251 17.86 -17.12 -42.02
N ASP A 252 18.79 -16.63 -42.85
CA ASP A 252 19.02 -17.12 -44.21
C ASP A 252 19.41 -18.61 -44.18
N PRO A 253 18.56 -19.54 -44.66
CA PRO A 253 18.83 -20.98 -44.63
C PRO A 253 20.08 -21.35 -45.44
N VAL A 254 20.47 -20.51 -46.41
CA VAL A 254 21.64 -20.73 -47.27
C VAL A 254 22.96 -20.46 -46.53
N GLN A 255 22.97 -19.56 -45.53
CA GLN A 255 24.17 -19.34 -44.70
C GLN A 255 24.35 -20.44 -43.66
N ALA A 256 23.28 -21.07 -43.19
CA ALA A 256 23.35 -22.17 -42.22
C ALA A 256 23.95 -23.46 -42.80
N LEU A 257 23.83 -23.67 -44.12
CA LEU A 257 24.37 -24.83 -44.84
C LEU A 257 25.82 -24.63 -45.35
N ARG A 258 26.37 -23.42 -45.27
CA ARG A 258 27.75 -23.09 -45.68
C ARG A 258 28.73 -23.00 -44.50
N ALA A 259 28.25 -23.20 -43.27
CA ALA A 259 29.05 -23.15 -42.06
C ALA A 259 29.64 -24.52 -41.64
N ASP A 260 29.43 -25.56 -42.45
CA ASP A 260 30.09 -26.87 -42.35
C ASP A 260 31.06 -27.07 -43.52
#